data_AF-A0A8T5UXH3-F1
#
_entry.id   AF-A0A8T5UXH3-F1
#
_cell.length_a   1.000
_cell.length_b   1.000
_cell.length_c   1.000
_cell.angle_alpha   90.00
_cell.angle_beta   90.00
_cell.angle_gamma   90.00
#
_symmetry.space_group_name_H-M   'P 1'
#
loop_
_entity.id
_entity.type
_entity.pdbx_description
1 polymer ?
#
loop_
_entity_poly.entity_id
_entity_poly.type
_entity_poly.pdbx_seq_one_letter_code
_entity_poly.pdbx_strand_id
1 'polypeptide(L)'
;MSEENQIWKRIEYERDKAFLLFSIYRDLGPTRSLEKVRVKYGESKVEKLTSQQIEKYSSKYNWVERASAYDDFLDEKRMEENWKAIEEMNKRQAEDAITVQTKALEDLKDVTYSAEEYKASPEGRRTSAARTWEIGVRNERLARGAAT
;
A
#
# COMPACT_ATOMS: atom_id res chain seq x y z
N MET A 1 -3.02 1.73 19.36
CA MET A 1 -4.16 0.85 19.67
C MET A 1 -3.64 -0.30 20.50
N SER A 2 -4.18 -0.48 21.71
CA SER A 2 -3.84 -1.59 22.60
C SER A 2 -4.12 -2.92 21.89
N GLU A 3 -3.39 -3.98 22.25
CA GLU A 3 -3.57 -5.37 21.77
C GLU A 3 -4.97 -5.97 22.08
N GLU A 4 -5.90 -5.14 22.53
CA GLU A 4 -6.99 -5.48 23.44
C GLU A 4 -8.23 -6.03 22.76
N ASN A 5 -8.24 -6.21 21.43
CA ASN A 5 -9.33 -6.97 20.82
C ASN A 5 -9.03 -7.54 19.44
N GLN A 6 -7.94 -8.30 19.30
CA GLN A 6 -7.71 -9.13 18.10
C GLN A 6 -8.64 -10.35 18.09
N ILE A 7 -9.95 -10.12 18.12
CA ILE A 7 -11.00 -11.15 18.22
C ILE A 7 -10.96 -12.14 17.05
N TRP A 8 -10.33 -11.76 15.94
CA TRP A 8 -10.04 -12.63 14.80
C TRP A 8 -8.93 -13.67 15.04
N LYS A 9 -8.23 -13.61 16.17
CA LYS A 9 -7.33 -14.68 16.60
C LYS A 9 -8.10 -15.84 17.22
N ARG A 10 -7.41 -16.93 17.50
CA ARG A 10 -7.97 -18.09 18.20
C ARG A 10 -8.41 -17.68 19.60
N ILE A 11 -9.64 -18.03 19.97
CA ILE A 11 -10.18 -17.71 21.31
C ILE A 11 -9.98 -18.89 22.27
N GLU A 12 -10.07 -18.62 23.57
CA GLU A 12 -9.97 -19.63 24.61
C GLU A 12 -11.08 -20.69 24.45
N TYR A 13 -10.74 -21.96 24.66
CA TYR A 13 -11.65 -23.11 24.47
C TYR A 13 -12.19 -23.32 23.03
N GLU A 14 -11.62 -22.63 22.03
CA GLU A 14 -11.89 -22.91 20.62
C GLU A 14 -11.18 -24.20 20.18
N ARG A 15 -11.96 -25.22 19.81
CA ARG A 15 -11.42 -26.49 19.28
C ARG A 15 -10.69 -26.23 17.96
N ASP A 16 -9.66 -27.02 17.65
CA ASP A 16 -8.89 -26.86 16.40
C ASP A 16 -9.78 -26.87 15.16
N LYS A 17 -10.76 -27.79 15.09
CA LYS A 17 -11.73 -27.85 14.00
C LYS A 17 -12.54 -26.55 13.88
N ALA A 18 -12.93 -25.94 14.99
CA ALA A 18 -13.69 -24.68 14.98
C ALA A 18 -12.84 -23.53 14.45
N PHE A 19 -11.60 -23.40 14.94
CA PHE A 19 -10.68 -22.35 14.51
C PHE A 19 -10.27 -22.51 13.03
N LEU A 20 -10.07 -23.74 12.56
CA LEU A 20 -9.79 -24.03 11.16
C LEU A 20 -10.95 -23.59 10.25
N LEU A 21 -12.18 -23.95 10.61
CA LEU A 21 -13.36 -23.56 9.84
C LEU A 21 -13.55 -22.03 9.82
N PHE A 22 -13.31 -21.38 10.96
CA PHE A 22 -13.30 -19.92 11.04
C PHE A 22 -12.22 -19.31 10.14
N SER A 23 -11.01 -19.87 10.14
CA SER A 23 -9.91 -19.39 9.29
C SER A 23 -10.29 -19.46 7.82
N ILE A 24 -10.92 -20.56 7.38
CA ILE A 24 -11.47 -20.68 6.03
C ILE A 24 -12.51 -19.58 5.76
N TYR A 25 -13.46 -19.36 6.69
CA TYR A 25 -14.50 -18.33 6.55
C TYR A 25 -13.91 -16.92 6.40
N ARG A 26 -12.96 -16.58 7.27
CA ARG A 26 -12.23 -15.31 7.28
C ARG A 26 -11.47 -15.10 5.96
N ASP A 27 -10.71 -16.11 5.52
CA ASP A 27 -9.84 -16.05 4.35
C ASP A 27 -10.60 -16.03 3.01
N LEU A 28 -11.91 -16.33 3.01
CA LEU A 28 -12.77 -16.15 1.83
C LEU A 28 -13.06 -14.67 1.50
N GLY A 29 -12.72 -13.75 2.41
CA GLY A 29 -12.82 -12.31 2.17
C GLY A 29 -14.26 -11.87 1.84
N PRO A 30 -14.44 -10.86 0.98
CA PRO A 30 -15.76 -10.33 0.59
C PRO A 30 -16.73 -11.37 0.01
N THR A 31 -16.21 -12.52 -0.44
CA THR A 31 -17.01 -13.57 -1.07
C THR A 31 -17.45 -14.67 -0.08
N ARG A 32 -17.17 -14.48 1.22
CA ARG A 32 -17.43 -15.44 2.29
C ARG A 32 -18.90 -15.87 2.36
N SER A 33 -19.10 -17.15 2.60
CA SER A 33 -20.40 -17.75 2.93
C SER A 33 -20.18 -19.07 3.64
N LEU A 34 -21.15 -19.49 4.47
CA LEU A 34 -21.07 -20.78 5.15
C LEU A 34 -21.04 -21.96 4.17
N GLU A 35 -21.74 -21.82 3.04
CA GLU A 35 -21.70 -22.78 1.94
C GLU A 35 -20.28 -23.00 1.42
N LYS A 36 -19.56 -21.92 1.09
CA LYS A 36 -18.20 -22.01 0.57
C LYS A 36 -17.22 -22.60 1.58
N VAL A 37 -17.40 -22.34 2.87
CA VAL A 37 -16.59 -22.98 3.90
C VAL A 37 -16.83 -24.48 3.94
N ARG A 38 -18.09 -24.93 3.83
CA ARG A 38 -18.44 -26.35 3.79
C ARG A 38 -17.83 -27.06 2.59
N VAL A 39 -17.93 -26.46 1.40
CA VAL A 39 -17.33 -26.99 0.17
C VAL A 39 -15.81 -27.07 0.31
N LYS A 40 -15.15 -25.97 0.67
CA LYS A 40 -13.68 -25.88 0.78
C LYS A 40 -13.12 -26.80 1.87
N TYR A 41 -13.83 -26.96 2.99
CA TYR A 41 -13.43 -27.94 4.00
C TYR A 41 -13.56 -29.37 3.48
N GLY A 42 -14.67 -29.69 2.81
CA GLY A 42 -14.95 -31.02 2.25
C GLY A 42 -14.01 -31.45 1.12
N GLU A 43 -13.40 -30.53 0.39
CA GLU A 43 -12.34 -30.85 -0.59
C GLU A 43 -11.10 -31.46 0.07
N SER A 44 -10.81 -31.07 1.31
CA SER A 44 -9.59 -31.45 2.03
C SER A 44 -9.78 -32.55 3.07
N LYS A 45 -11.03 -32.96 3.34
CA LYS A 45 -11.38 -33.87 4.45
C LYS A 45 -12.38 -34.94 4.02
N VAL A 46 -12.20 -36.14 4.57
CA VAL A 46 -13.12 -37.27 4.37
C VAL A 46 -14.48 -37.01 5.04
N GLU A 47 -14.48 -36.31 6.18
CA GLU A 47 -15.69 -35.94 6.90
C GLU A 47 -16.36 -34.69 6.29
N LYS A 48 -17.61 -34.83 5.84
CA LYS A 48 -18.42 -33.70 5.36
C LYS A 48 -19.16 -33.05 6.53
N LEU A 49 -19.12 -31.72 6.61
CA LEU A 49 -20.01 -30.97 7.51
C LEU A 49 -21.39 -30.82 6.90
N THR A 50 -22.42 -30.75 7.73
CA THR A 50 -23.77 -30.35 7.33
C THR A 50 -23.95 -28.84 7.44
N SER A 51 -24.96 -28.27 6.77
CA SER A 51 -25.30 -26.83 6.88
C SER A 51 -25.60 -26.42 8.32
N GLN A 52 -26.32 -27.25 9.07
CA GLN A 52 -26.66 -26.99 10.47
C GLN A 52 -25.42 -26.96 11.38
N GLN A 53 -24.44 -27.85 11.14
CA GLN A 53 -23.21 -27.85 11.92
C GLN A 53 -22.42 -26.56 11.70
N ILE A 54 -22.31 -26.10 10.45
CA ILE A 54 -21.53 -24.90 10.14
C ILE A 54 -22.21 -23.62 10.63
N GLU A 55 -23.54 -23.53 10.57
CA GLU A 55 -24.32 -22.44 11.18
C GLU A 55 -24.12 -22.40 12.70
N LYS A 56 -24.10 -23.57 13.35
CA LYS A 56 -23.80 -23.68 14.78
C LYS A 56 -22.40 -23.21 15.12
N TYR A 57 -21.39 -23.58 14.34
CA TYR A 57 -20.02 -23.09 14.54
C TYR A 57 -19.93 -21.58 14.34
N SER A 58 -20.51 -21.06 13.26
CA SER A 58 -20.53 -19.64 12.94
C SER A 58 -21.13 -18.80 14.06
N SER A 59 -22.29 -19.22 14.56
CA SER A 59 -23.00 -18.52 15.63
C SER A 59 -22.31 -18.68 16.97
N LYS A 60 -21.84 -19.89 17.32
CA LYS A 60 -21.18 -20.16 18.61
C LYS A 60 -19.86 -19.40 18.78
N TYR A 61 -19.13 -19.19 17.69
CA TYR A 61 -17.80 -18.59 17.71
C TYR A 61 -17.76 -17.20 17.03
N ASN A 62 -18.91 -16.53 16.89
CA ASN A 62 -19.06 -15.15 16.40
C ASN A 62 -18.27 -14.87 15.11
N TRP A 63 -18.37 -15.75 14.10
CA TRP A 63 -17.51 -15.65 12.91
C TRP A 63 -17.67 -14.33 12.14
N VAL A 64 -18.89 -13.79 12.07
CA VAL A 64 -19.16 -12.56 11.32
C VAL A 64 -18.41 -11.37 11.91
N GLU A 65 -18.55 -11.15 13.22
CA GLU A 65 -17.88 -10.08 13.95
C GLU A 65 -16.36 -10.23 13.87
N ARG A 66 -15.85 -11.44 14.09
CA ARG A 66 -14.41 -11.73 14.01
C ARG A 66 -13.85 -11.53 12.60
N ALA A 67 -14.59 -11.91 11.56
CA ALA A 67 -14.17 -11.70 10.18
C ALA A 67 -14.19 -10.21 9.81
N SER A 68 -15.19 -9.45 10.27
CA SER A 68 -15.24 -7.99 10.09
C SER A 68 -14.03 -7.32 10.72
N ALA A 69 -13.72 -7.64 11.99
CA ALA A 69 -12.56 -7.06 12.67
C ALA A 69 -11.23 -7.41 11.98
N TYR A 70 -11.15 -8.58 11.34
CA TYR A 70 -9.98 -8.93 10.52
C TYR A 70 -9.89 -8.12 9.24
N ASP A 71 -11.01 -7.89 8.56
CA ASP A 71 -11.06 -7.06 7.36
C ASP A 71 -10.63 -5.62 7.67
N ASP A 72 -11.12 -5.06 8.78
CA ASP A 72 -10.74 -3.72 9.25
C ASP A 72 -9.24 -3.65 9.53
N PHE A 73 -8.69 -4.65 10.22
CA PHE A 73 -7.24 -4.76 10.45
C PHE A 73 -6.43 -4.81 9.15
N LEU A 74 -6.88 -5.56 8.15
CA LEU A 74 -6.21 -5.62 6.85
C LEU A 74 -6.29 -4.29 6.10
N ASP A 75 -7.41 -3.58 6.20
CA ASP A 75 -7.56 -2.25 5.61
C ASP A 75 -6.61 -1.24 6.26
N GLU A 76 -6.58 -1.19 7.58
CA GLU A 76 -5.65 -0.35 8.34
C GLU A 76 -4.20 -0.62 7.92
N LYS A 77 -3.81 -1.89 7.79
CA LYS A 77 -2.47 -2.26 7.34
C LYS A 77 -2.16 -1.82 5.92
N ARG A 78 -3.12 -2.01 5.00
CA ARG A 78 -2.99 -1.53 3.62
C ARG A 78 -2.86 -0.01 3.56
N MET A 79 -3.62 0.71 4.37
CA MET A 79 -3.52 2.17 4.47
C MET A 79 -2.14 2.56 4.99
N GLU A 80 -1.67 1.96 6.09
CA GLU A 80 -0.34 2.22 6.66
C GLU A 80 0.78 2.00 5.64
N GLU A 81 0.73 0.90 4.88
CA GLU A 81 1.70 0.59 3.81
C GLU A 81 1.63 1.60 2.66
N ASN A 82 0.42 2.00 2.25
CA ASN A 82 0.24 2.99 1.19
C ASN A 82 0.77 4.36 1.59
N TRP A 83 0.51 4.79 2.83
CA TRP A 83 1.06 6.04 3.38
C TRP A 83 2.59 6.04 3.37
N LYS A 84 3.21 4.95 3.83
CA LYS A 84 4.67 4.78 3.78
C LYS A 84 5.21 4.81 2.35
N ALA A 85 4.52 4.16 1.40
CA ALA A 85 4.91 4.16 0.00
C ALA A 85 4.84 5.56 -0.63
N ILE A 86 3.80 6.33 -0.31
CA ILE A 86 3.66 7.73 -0.75
C ILE A 86 4.76 8.61 -0.14
N GLU A 87 5.06 8.45 1.14
CA GLU A 87 6.13 9.19 1.82
C GLU A 87 7.50 8.92 1.17
N GLU A 88 7.83 7.65 0.93
CA GLU A 88 9.08 7.25 0.28
C GLU A 88 9.15 7.72 -1.18
N MET A 89 8.02 7.66 -1.91
CA MET A 89 7.93 8.23 -3.26
C MET A 89 8.21 9.73 -3.24
N ASN A 90 7.57 10.48 -2.35
CA ASN A 90 7.75 11.92 -2.22
C ASN A 90 9.20 12.29 -1.88
N LYS A 91 9.83 11.55 -0.96
CA LYS A 91 11.24 11.74 -0.61
C LYS A 91 12.15 11.58 -1.83
N ARG A 92 12.04 10.46 -2.55
CA ARG A 92 12.84 10.21 -3.75
C ARG A 92 12.62 11.26 -4.83
N GLN A 93 11.36 11.64 -5.08
CA GLN A 93 11.04 12.69 -6.05
C GLN A 93 11.63 14.06 -5.68
N ALA A 94 11.66 14.41 -4.39
CA ALA A 94 12.32 15.62 -3.93
C ALA A 94 13.84 15.58 -4.16
N GLU A 95 14.49 14.44 -3.88
CA GLU A 95 15.93 14.24 -4.11
C GLU A 95 16.30 14.29 -5.60
N ASP A 96 15.51 13.63 -6.45
CA ASP A 96 15.66 13.68 -7.91
C ASP A 96 15.48 15.11 -8.43
N ALA A 97 14.49 15.84 -7.91
CA ALA A 97 14.22 17.22 -8.28
C ALA A 97 15.38 18.16 -7.90
N ILE A 98 16.01 17.98 -6.73
CA ILE A 98 17.23 18.71 -6.35
C ILE A 98 18.39 18.38 -7.30
N THR A 99 18.52 17.12 -7.72
CA THR A 99 19.56 16.71 -8.67
C THR A 99 19.35 17.37 -10.03
N VAL A 100 18.12 17.45 -10.51
CA VAL A 100 17.75 18.17 -11.74
C VAL A 100 18.11 19.66 -11.62
N GLN A 101 17.78 20.30 -10.50
CA GLN A 101 18.12 21.70 -10.25
C GLN A 101 19.65 21.92 -10.28
N THR A 102 20.41 21.06 -9.60
CA THR A 102 21.88 21.15 -9.55
C THR A 102 22.49 21.05 -10.94
N LYS A 103 22.10 20.05 -11.74
CA LYS A 103 22.61 19.87 -13.11
C LYS A 103 22.23 21.03 -14.03
N ALA A 104 21.03 21.58 -13.88
CA ALA A 104 20.61 22.75 -14.64
C ALA A 104 21.43 24.00 -14.29
N LEU A 105 21.79 24.18 -13.02
CA LEU A 105 22.69 25.26 -12.59
C LEU A 105 24.12 25.07 -13.08
N GLU A 106 24.61 23.83 -13.14
CA GLU A 106 25.91 23.50 -13.73
C GLU A 106 25.95 23.84 -15.23
N ASP A 107 24.92 23.46 -16.00
CA ASP A 107 24.83 23.80 -17.44
C ASP A 107 24.72 25.32 -17.66
N LEU A 108 23.96 26.04 -16.82
CA LEU A 108 23.91 27.51 -16.86
C LEU A 108 25.30 28.14 -16.65
N LYS A 109 26.07 27.62 -15.70
CA LYS A 109 27.45 28.07 -15.45
C LYS A 109 28.35 27.74 -16.64
N ASP A 110 28.32 26.50 -17.14
CA ASP A 110 29.14 26.06 -18.27
C ASP A 110 28.90 26.89 -19.53
N VAL A 111 27.64 27.15 -19.89
CA VAL A 111 27.28 28.01 -21.05
C VAL A 111 27.84 29.43 -20.92
N THR A 112 28.06 29.90 -19.69
CA THR A 112 28.66 31.21 -19.42
C THR A 112 30.18 31.20 -19.65
N TYR A 113 30.85 30.05 -19.50
CA TYR A 113 32.30 29.89 -19.65
C TYR A 113 32.73 29.37 -21.04
N SER A 114 31.89 28.60 -21.76
CA SER A 114 32.28 27.88 -22.99
C SER A 114 31.64 28.41 -24.29
N ALA A 115 31.22 29.68 -24.30
CA ALA A 115 30.47 30.30 -25.40
C ALA A 115 31.17 30.27 -26.78
N GLU A 116 32.44 29.88 -26.85
CA GLU A 116 33.28 29.89 -28.06
C GLU A 116 33.36 28.53 -28.79
N GLU A 117 32.86 27.40 -28.24
CA GLU A 117 33.15 26.05 -28.78
C GLU A 117 31.93 25.19 -29.20
N TYR A 118 30.69 25.63 -28.99
CA TYR A 118 29.48 24.77 -29.14
C TYR A 118 28.59 25.07 -30.36
N LYS A 119 28.00 24.01 -30.95
CA LYS A 119 27.09 24.05 -32.14
C LYS A 119 25.71 24.67 -31.88
N ALA A 120 25.28 24.83 -30.63
CA ALA A 120 24.00 25.41 -30.27
C ALA A 120 24.17 26.88 -29.83
N SER A 121 23.22 27.75 -30.17
CA SER A 121 23.24 29.14 -29.70
C SER A 121 23.31 29.19 -28.17
N PRO A 122 24.26 29.93 -27.57
CA PRO A 122 24.38 30.08 -26.12
C PRO A 122 23.06 30.52 -25.44
N GLU A 123 22.25 31.32 -26.12
CA GLU A 123 20.94 31.74 -25.62
C GLU A 123 19.95 30.58 -25.51
N GLY A 124 19.90 29.70 -26.53
CA GLY A 124 19.04 28.53 -26.53
C GLY A 124 19.40 27.53 -25.43
N ARG A 125 20.70 27.31 -25.17
CA ARG A 125 21.15 26.48 -24.03
C ARG A 125 20.73 27.10 -22.70
N ARG A 126 20.95 28.40 -22.49
CA ARG A 126 20.51 29.11 -21.27
C ARG A 126 19.00 28.97 -21.02
N THR A 127 18.18 29.21 -22.04
CA THR A 127 16.72 29.06 -21.90
C THR A 127 16.32 27.63 -21.57
N SER A 128 16.96 26.63 -22.19
CA SER A 128 16.70 25.22 -21.89
C SER A 128 17.07 24.87 -20.45
N ALA A 129 18.25 25.28 -19.99
CA ALA A 129 18.71 25.02 -18.63
C ALA A 129 17.84 25.72 -17.57
N ALA A 130 17.42 26.98 -17.81
CA ALA A 130 16.50 27.69 -16.94
C ALA A 130 15.14 26.97 -16.80
N ARG A 131 14.56 26.48 -17.91
CA ARG A 131 13.32 25.69 -17.89
C ARG A 131 13.48 24.38 -17.12
N THR A 132 14.60 23.69 -17.32
CA THR A 132 14.90 22.45 -16.57
C THR A 132 14.99 22.71 -15.07
N TRP A 133 15.63 23.81 -14.67
CA TRP A 133 15.70 24.23 -13.27
C TRP A 133 14.31 24.52 -12.69
N GLU A 134 13.46 25.28 -13.40
CA GLU A 134 12.08 25.56 -12.98
C GLU A 134 11.25 24.28 -12.79
N ILE A 135 11.40 23.29 -13.66
CA ILE A 135 10.75 21.99 -13.53
C ILE A 135 11.21 21.29 -12.25
N GLY A 136 12.52 21.28 -11.99
CA GLY A 136 13.08 20.74 -10.76
C GLY A 136 12.51 21.43 -9.51
N VAL A 137 12.48 22.76 -9.47
CA VAL A 137 11.90 23.52 -8.34
C VAL A 137 10.43 23.17 -8.13
N ARG A 138 9.64 23.11 -9.22
CA ARG A 138 8.22 22.77 -9.14
C ARG A 138 7.99 21.36 -8.59
N ASN A 139 8.76 20.39 -9.08
CA ASN A 139 8.65 18.99 -8.66
C ASN A 139 9.07 18.82 -7.20
N GLU A 140 10.12 19.50 -6.75
CA GLU A 140 10.51 19.48 -5.34
C GLU A 140 9.41 20.06 -4.45
N ARG A 141 8.84 21.21 -4.83
CA ARG A 141 7.75 21.85 -4.07
C ARG A 141 6.53 20.93 -3.98
N LEU A 142 6.12 20.32 -5.09
CA LEU A 142 5.01 19.36 -5.12
C LEU A 142 5.27 18.16 -4.22
N ALA A 143 6.46 17.53 -4.33
CA ALA A 143 6.83 16.38 -3.53
C ALA A 143 6.85 16.68 -2.02
N ARG A 144 7.16 17.92 -1.65
CA ARG A 144 7.16 18.41 -0.25
C ARG A 144 5.81 18.96 0.22
N GLY A 145 4.79 18.97 -0.62
CA GLY A 145 3.47 19.54 -0.28
C GLY A 145 3.44 21.08 -0.18
N ALA A 146 4.42 21.78 -0.78
CA ALA A 146 4.42 23.23 -0.88
C ALA A 146 3.62 23.69 -2.11
N ALA A 147 2.98 24.87 -2.02
CA ALA A 147 2.28 25.48 -3.16
C ALA A 147 3.23 25.68 -4.36
N THR A 148 2.74 25.52 -5.58
CA THR A 148 3.49 25.75 -6.83
C THR A 148 3.30 27.15 -7.38
#